data_AF-V9LIK2-F1
#
_entry.id   AF-V9LIK2-F1
#
_cell.length_a   1.000
_cell.length_b   1.000
_cell.length_c   1.000
_cell.angle_alpha   90.00
_cell.angle_beta   90.00
_cell.angle_gamma   90.00
#
_symmetry.space_group_name_H-M   'P 1'
#
loop_
_entity.id
_entity.type
_entity.pdbx_description
1 polymer ?
#
loop_
_entity_poly.entity_id
_entity_poly.type
_entity_poly.pdbx_seq_one_letter_code
_entity_poly.pdbx_strand_id
1 'polypeptide(L)'
;GVTAAFVELGGCRLELLEPLGPDSPIAGFLRRNPGGGLHHICLEVSDLSSALRQLRARGVRTLSPDPRPGAHGRAVIFLHPKDCHGVLVELEQL
;
A
#
# COMPACT_ATOMS: atom_id res chain seq x y z
N GLY A 1 -9.02 -10.53 -3.97
CA GLY A 1 -8.00 -9.80 -4.77
C GLY A 1 -8.51 -8.41 -5.14
N VAL A 2 -7.87 -7.77 -6.11
CA VAL A 2 -8.32 -6.51 -6.73
C VAL A 2 -8.17 -6.58 -8.24
N THR A 3 -9.07 -5.94 -8.97
CA THR A 3 -8.87 -5.54 -10.37
C THR A 3 -8.33 -4.12 -10.35
N ALA A 4 -7.30 -3.82 -11.14
CA ALA A 4 -6.66 -2.51 -11.19
C ALA A 4 -6.72 -1.92 -12.60
N ALA A 5 -6.98 -0.62 -12.68
CA ALA A 5 -6.75 0.20 -13.86
C ALA A 5 -5.78 1.33 -13.52
N PHE A 6 -4.93 1.72 -14.46
CA PHE A 6 -3.82 2.64 -14.22
C PHE A 6 -4.00 3.92 -15.05
N VAL A 7 -3.79 5.07 -14.40
CA VAL A 7 -3.73 6.38 -15.07
C VAL A 7 -2.32 6.94 -14.90
N GLU A 8 -1.61 7.09 -16.02
CA GLU A 8 -0.26 7.65 -16.06
C GLU A 8 -0.29 9.18 -15.93
N LEU A 9 0.46 9.72 -14.96
CA LEU A 9 0.56 11.17 -14.72
C LEU A 9 2.00 11.70 -14.92
N GLY A 10 2.82 10.97 -15.68
CA GLY A 10 4.19 11.36 -16.06
C GLY A 10 5.26 11.18 -14.98
N GLY A 11 4.92 11.40 -13.70
CA GLY A 11 5.82 11.17 -12.56
C GLY A 11 5.26 10.24 -11.48
N CYS A 12 3.99 9.85 -11.61
CA CYS A 12 3.33 8.88 -10.75
C CYS A 12 2.17 8.23 -11.50
N ARG A 13 1.53 7.26 -10.86
CA ARG A 13 0.35 6.57 -11.37
C ARG A 13 -0.78 6.68 -10.38
N LEU A 14 -2.01 6.86 -10.87
CA LEU A 14 -3.19 6.58 -10.07
C LEU A 14 -3.64 5.15 -10.33
N GLU A 15 -3.81 4.40 -9.26
CA GLU A 15 -4.38 3.04 -9.31
C GLU A 15 -5.85 3.10 -8.92
N LEU A 16 -6.72 2.79 -9.88
CA LEU A 16 -8.15 2.62 -9.67
C LEU A 16 -8.40 1.16 -9.31
N LEU A 17 -8.83 0.93 -8.08
CA LEU A 17 -8.98 -0.41 -7.53
C LEU A 17 -10.45 -0.81 -7.39
N GLU A 18 -10.80 -1.96 -7.94
CA GLU A 18 -12.11 -2.60 -7.79
C GLU A 18 -11.96 -3.94 -7.04
N PRO A 19 -12.89 -4.28 -6.12
CA PRO A 19 -12.87 -5.59 -5.46
C PRO A 19 -12.95 -6.75 -6.45
N LEU A 20 -11.98 -7.66 -6.38
CA LEU A 20 -12.04 -8.93 -7.10
C LEU A 20 -12.33 -10.07 -6.11
N GLY A 21 -13.56 -10.57 -6.15
CA GLY A 21 -14.05 -11.62 -5.26
C GLY A 21 -14.45 -11.14 -3.85
N PRO A 22 -15.10 -12.02 -3.06
CA PRO A 22 -15.67 -11.66 -1.75
C PRO A 22 -14.60 -11.29 -0.71
N ASP A 23 -13.39 -11.85 -0.81
CA ASP A 23 -12.28 -11.63 0.13
C ASP A 23 -11.34 -10.51 -0.33
N SER A 24 -11.86 -9.49 -1.01
CA SER A 24 -11.05 -8.36 -1.44
C SER A 24 -10.53 -7.56 -0.23
N PRO A 25 -9.22 -7.21 -0.19
CA PRO A 25 -8.65 -6.44 0.91
C PRO A 25 -9.26 -5.03 1.03
N ILE A 26 -9.79 -4.48 -0.06
CA ILE A 26 -10.40 -3.15 -0.09
C ILE A 26 -11.91 -3.16 0.17
N ALA A 27 -12.54 -4.34 0.29
CA ALA A 27 -13.99 -4.43 0.50
C ALA A 27 -14.44 -3.72 1.79
N GLY A 28 -13.65 -3.84 2.85
CA GLY A 28 -13.91 -3.15 4.11
C GLY A 28 -13.79 -1.62 3.99
N PHE A 29 -12.88 -1.12 3.16
CA PHE A 29 -12.74 0.30 2.88
C PHE A 29 -13.96 0.84 2.13
N LEU A 30 -14.42 0.17 1.08
CA LEU A 30 -15.59 0.61 0.31
C LEU A 30 -16.91 0.54 1.09
N ARG A 31 -17.06 -0.43 2.00
CA ARG A 31 -18.22 -0.44 2.92
C ARG A 31 -18.26 0.80 3.82
N ARG A 32 -17.10 1.29 4.26
CA ARG A 32 -16.99 2.52 5.07
C ARG A 32 -17.07 3.78 4.22
N ASN A 33 -16.69 3.70 2.94
CA ASN A 33 -16.63 4.81 2.00
C ASN A 33 -17.38 4.45 0.70
N PRO A 34 -18.73 4.52 0.68
CA PRO A 34 -19.51 4.08 -0.47
C PRO A 34 -19.23 4.87 -1.77
N GLY A 35 -18.76 6.12 -1.66
CA GLY A 35 -18.35 6.95 -2.80
C GLY A 35 -16.90 6.74 -3.25
N GLY A 36 -16.18 5.77 -2.67
CA GLY A 36 -14.75 5.60 -2.89
C GLY A 36 -13.89 6.60 -2.11
N GLY A 37 -12.61 6.69 -2.48
CA GLY A 37 -11.65 7.62 -1.87
C GLY A 37 -10.20 7.17 -2.03
N LEU A 38 -9.27 7.99 -1.54
CA LEU A 38 -7.85 7.66 -1.51
C LEU A 38 -7.60 6.57 -0.46
N HIS A 39 -7.19 5.39 -0.91
CA HIS A 39 -6.97 4.24 -0.02
C HIS A 39 -5.58 4.25 0.64
N HIS A 40 -4.53 4.46 -0.15
CA HIS A 40 -3.15 4.47 0.29
C HIS A 40 -2.27 5.24 -0.71
N ILE A 41 -1.03 5.50 -0.32
CA ILE A 41 0.03 6.01 -1.20
C ILE A 41 1.14 4.96 -1.23
N CYS A 42 1.67 4.68 -2.41
CA CYS A 42 2.84 3.82 -2.59
C CYS A 42 4.09 4.68 -2.87
N LEU A 43 5.17 4.39 -2.14
CA LEU A 43 6.47 5.03 -2.29
C LEU A 43 7.52 3.98 -2.65
N GLU A 44 8.27 4.24 -3.71
CA GLU A 44 9.36 3.38 -4.12
C GLU A 44 10.61 3.58 -3.23
N VAL A 45 11.27 2.49 -2.87
CA VAL A 45 12.53 2.48 -2.12
C VAL A 45 13.56 1.58 -2.80
N SER A 46 14.82 1.99 -2.80
CA SER A 46 15.91 1.25 -3.47
C SER A 46 16.33 -0.03 -2.75
N ASP A 47 16.16 -0.10 -1.42
CA ASP A 47 16.39 -1.29 -0.60
C ASP A 47 15.34 -1.35 0.51
N LEU A 48 14.31 -2.17 0.30
CA LEU A 48 13.21 -2.35 1.23
C LEU A 48 13.66 -2.93 2.57
N SER A 49 14.66 -3.80 2.58
CA SER A 49 15.19 -4.41 3.80
C SER A 49 15.90 -3.38 4.67
N SER A 50 16.73 -2.53 4.06
CA SER A 50 17.37 -1.41 4.74
C SER A 50 16.36 -0.39 5.25
N ALA A 51 15.38 -0.01 4.43
CA ALA A 51 14.30 0.90 4.83
C ALA A 51 13.54 0.36 6.05
N LEU A 52 13.18 -0.93 6.03
CA LEU A 52 12.47 -1.57 7.14
C LEU A 52 13.29 -1.63 8.43
N ARG A 53 14.59 -1.93 8.36
CA ARG A 53 15.45 -1.88 9.55
C ARG A 53 15.43 -0.49 10.18
N GLN A 54 15.57 0.56 9.37
CA GLN A 54 15.57 1.94 9.86
C GLN A 54 14.22 2.34 10.47
N LEU A 55 13.12 1.97 9.82
CA LEU A 55 11.77 2.28 10.30
C LEU A 55 11.45 1.55 11.62
N ARG A 56 11.80 0.27 11.72
CA ARG A 56 11.63 -0.51 12.96
C ARG A 56 12.48 0.03 14.10
N ALA A 57 13.72 0.42 13.82
CA ALA A 57 14.59 1.05 14.82
C ALA A 57 14.01 2.38 15.35
N ARG A 58 13.17 3.07 14.55
CA ARG A 58 12.44 4.29 14.93
C ARG A 58 11.06 4.02 15.52
N GLY A 59 10.68 2.75 15.72
CA GLY A 59 9.38 2.37 16.30
C GLY A 59 8.19 2.46 15.36
N VAL A 60 8.40 2.57 14.04
CA VAL A 60 7.31 2.59 13.06
C VAL A 60 6.73 1.19 12.87
N ARG A 61 5.42 1.06 13.02
CA ARG A 61 4.70 -0.22 12.88
C ARG A 61 4.45 -0.54 11.41
N THR A 62 4.58 -1.82 11.08
CA THR A 62 4.15 -2.41 9.81
C THR A 62 2.84 -3.19 10.00
N LEU A 63 2.02 -3.31 8.96
CA LEU A 63 0.79 -4.11 9.00
C LEU A 63 1.05 -5.62 8.91
N SER A 64 2.22 -6.01 8.38
CA SER A 64 2.69 -7.39 8.33
C SER A 64 4.11 -7.50 8.90
N PRO A 65 4.51 -8.68 9.42
CA PRO A 65 5.87 -8.90 9.91
C PRO A 65 6.90 -8.90 8.77
N ASP A 66 6.52 -9.30 7.56
CA ASP A 66 7.42 -9.43 6.43
C ASP A 66 6.82 -8.81 5.16
N PRO A 67 7.67 -8.37 4.21
CA PRO A 67 7.24 -7.98 2.87
C PRO A 67 6.51 -9.11 2.15
N ARG A 68 5.62 -8.75 1.22
CA ARG A 68 4.87 -9.71 0.38
C ARG A 68 4.93 -9.26 -1.08
N PRO A 69 4.65 -10.13 -2.05
CA PRO A 69 4.47 -9.71 -3.44
C PRO A 69 3.29 -8.72 -3.55
N GLY A 70 3.54 -7.55 -4.14
CA GLY A 70 2.54 -6.54 -4.47
C GLY A 70 1.90 -6.76 -5.83
N ALA A 71 1.05 -5.83 -6.26
CA ALA A 71 0.32 -5.92 -7.53
C ALA A 71 1.27 -5.95 -8.76
N HIS A 72 2.44 -5.32 -8.65
CA HIS A 72 3.48 -5.32 -9.68
C HIS A 72 4.46 -6.51 -9.60
N GLY A 73 4.22 -7.48 -8.72
CA GLY A 73 5.12 -8.62 -8.49
C GLY A 73 6.39 -8.27 -7.71
N ARG A 74 6.56 -7.00 -7.32
CA ARG A 74 7.67 -6.52 -6.48
C ARG A 74 7.36 -6.74 -5.00
N ALA A 75 8.40 -6.72 -4.16
CA ALA A 75 8.21 -6.82 -2.71
C ALA A 75 7.62 -5.52 -2.16
N VAL A 76 6.54 -5.63 -1.40
CA VAL A 76 5.85 -4.50 -0.77
C VAL A 76 5.61 -4.73 0.72
N ILE A 77 5.49 -3.65 1.48
CA ILE A 77 5.02 -3.67 2.87
C ILE A 77 4.24 -2.42 3.21
N PHE A 78 3.21 -2.56 4.04
CA PHE A 78 2.39 -1.45 4.49
C PHE A 78 2.80 -0.97 5.88
N LEU A 79 2.88 0.34 6.06
CA LEU A 79 3.08 1.01 7.34
C LEU A 79 1.73 1.30 7.99
N HIS A 80 1.68 1.21 9.33
CA HIS A 80 0.44 1.43 10.05
C HIS A 80 0.06 2.94 10.04
N PRO A 81 -1.18 3.33 9.66
CA PRO A 81 -1.56 4.74 9.51
C PRO A 81 -1.36 5.61 10.76
N LYS A 82 -1.47 5.02 11.94
CA LYS A 82 -1.17 5.68 13.22
C LYS A 82 0.26 6.24 13.33
N ASP A 83 1.22 5.72 12.57
CA ASP A 83 2.59 6.22 12.50
C ASP A 83 2.85 7.06 11.25
N CYS A 84 1.82 7.29 10.44
CA CYS A 84 1.88 8.01 9.17
C CYS A 84 0.77 9.07 9.06
N HIS A 85 0.44 9.73 10.18
CA HIS A 85 -0.55 10.81 10.27
C HIS A 85 -1.92 10.48 9.66
N GLY A 86 -2.36 9.23 9.77
CA GLY A 86 -3.66 8.76 9.27
C GLY A 86 -3.64 8.22 7.84
N VAL A 87 -2.50 8.27 7.15
CA VAL A 87 -2.35 7.75 5.78
C VAL A 87 -1.81 6.33 5.81
N LEU A 88 -2.44 5.43 5.07
CA LEU A 88 -1.87 4.12 4.79
C LEU A 88 -0.75 4.28 3.75
N VAL A 89 0.48 3.92 4.12
CA VAL A 89 1.65 4.03 3.24
C VAL A 89 2.13 2.64 2.87
N GLU A 90 2.28 2.38 1.58
CA GLU A 90 2.97 1.22 1.03
C GLU A 90 4.40 1.61 0.66
N LEU A 91 5.37 0.77 0.99
CA LEU A 91 6.72 0.84 0.47
C LEU A 91 6.91 -0.30 -0.52
N GLU A 92 7.28 0.02 -1.76
CA GLU A 92 7.59 -0.95 -2.81
C GLU A 92 9.09 -0.91 -3.12
N GLN A 93 9.70 -2.08 -3.23
CA GLN A 93 11.07 -2.21 -3.72
C GLN A 93 11.15 -1.77 -5.20
N LEU A 94 12.12 -0.92 -5.57
CA LEU A 94 12.43 -0.59 -6.98
C LEU A 94 12.86 -1.83 -7.79
#